data_AF-A0A2E1SIV1-F1
#
_entry.id   AF-A0A2E1SIV1-F1
#
_cell.length_a   1.000
_cell.length_b   1.000
_cell.length_c   1.000
_cell.angle_alpha   90.00
_cell.angle_beta   90.00
_cell.angle_gamma   90.00
#
_symmetry.space_group_name_H-M   'P 1'
#
loop_
_entity.id
_entity.type
_entity.pdbx_description
1 polymer ?
#
loop_
_entity_poly.entity_id
_entity_poly.type
_entity_poly.pdbx_seq_one_letter_code
_entity_poly.pdbx_strand_id
1 'polypeptide(L)'
;MKFSVGDKVLFKKESLRGRVSKIISIYKVLVLTQDGFEMNVSVNDLVRVEEGTERIASYGRVSNFKDFKETSFKAKKSQKSKSICRVDLHIELLTSNYHYMSNIEIVQLQLNVCEKKIHKALNSKATKLEIIHGIGEGILREEVHNLLRDYKLRFYLSKDGGATEVIL
;
A
#
# COMPACT_ATOMS: atom_id res chain seq x y z
N MET A 1 -24.01 -12.86 7.09
CA MET A 1 -22.66 -12.96 6.49
C MET A 1 -22.66 -12.18 5.18
N LYS A 2 -21.65 -11.35 4.90
CA LYS A 2 -21.66 -10.41 3.77
C LYS A 2 -21.29 -11.03 2.42
N PHE A 3 -20.72 -12.23 2.40
CA PHE A 3 -20.26 -12.91 1.19
C PHE A 3 -20.52 -14.41 1.28
N SER A 4 -20.83 -15.00 0.12
CA SER A 4 -21.03 -16.44 -0.09
C SER A 4 -19.98 -16.98 -1.07
N VAL A 5 -19.70 -18.28 -0.99
CA VAL A 5 -18.85 -18.96 -1.99
C VAL A 5 -19.50 -18.80 -3.36
N GLY A 6 -18.72 -18.35 -4.34
CA GLY A 6 -19.18 -18.06 -5.68
C GLY A 6 -19.52 -16.59 -5.96
N ASP A 7 -19.50 -15.70 -4.96
CA ASP A 7 -19.73 -14.27 -5.16
C ASP A 7 -18.60 -13.62 -5.98
N LYS A 8 -18.95 -12.78 -6.95
CA LYS A 8 -18.00 -11.91 -7.64
C LYS A 8 -17.65 -10.73 -6.73
N VAL A 9 -16.37 -10.48 -6.56
CA VAL A 9 -15.87 -9.45 -5.64
C VAL A 9 -14.82 -8.57 -6.30
N LEU A 10 -14.84 -7.29 -5.95
CA LEU A 10 -13.82 -6.29 -6.30
C LEU A 10 -13.03 -5.95 -5.04
N PHE A 11 -11.73 -5.79 -5.19
CA PHE A 11 -10.86 -5.37 -4.11
C PHE A 11 -10.98 -3.85 -3.92
N LYS A 12 -11.14 -3.39 -2.68
CA LYS A 12 -11.35 -1.95 -2.39
C LYS A 12 -10.07 -1.14 -2.60
N LYS A 13 -8.92 -1.74 -2.31
CA LYS A 13 -7.60 -1.10 -2.33
C LYS A 13 -6.82 -1.33 -3.62
N GLU A 14 -7.21 -2.34 -4.39
CA GLU A 14 -6.50 -2.82 -5.57
C GLU A 14 -7.50 -2.94 -6.72
N SER A 15 -7.09 -2.65 -7.95
CA SER A 15 -7.97 -2.76 -9.13
C SER A 15 -8.15 -4.22 -9.60
N LEU A 16 -8.28 -5.15 -8.66
CA LEU A 16 -8.40 -6.60 -8.91
C LEU A 16 -9.85 -7.08 -8.78
N ARG A 17 -10.16 -8.12 -9.56
CA ARG A 17 -11.46 -8.80 -9.59
C ARG A 17 -11.26 -10.29 -9.34
N GLY A 18 -12.21 -10.89 -8.63
CA GLY A 18 -12.16 -12.32 -8.36
C GLY A 18 -13.50 -12.89 -7.93
N ARG A 19 -13.48 -14.17 -7.60
CA ARG A 19 -14.62 -14.93 -7.11
C ARG A 19 -14.28 -15.55 -5.77
N VAL A 20 -15.20 -15.50 -4.80
CA VAL A 20 -14.98 -16.16 -3.51
C VAL A 20 -14.93 -17.68 -3.74
N SER A 21 -13.76 -18.29 -3.50
CA SER A 21 -13.52 -19.74 -3.61
C SER A 21 -13.93 -20.44 -2.31
N LYS A 22 -13.57 -19.87 -1.15
CA LYS A 22 -13.84 -20.48 0.16
C LYS A 22 -14.02 -19.43 1.25
N ILE A 23 -14.90 -19.70 2.21
CA ILE A 23 -15.02 -18.89 3.43
C ILE A 23 -14.18 -19.56 4.51
N ILE A 24 -13.14 -18.87 4.99
CA ILE A 24 -12.25 -19.39 6.02
C ILE A 24 -12.76 -18.98 7.41
N SER A 25 -13.24 -17.74 7.55
CA SER A 25 -13.72 -17.17 8.80
C SER A 25 -14.68 -16.02 8.52
N ILE A 26 -15.40 -15.55 9.55
CA ILE A 26 -16.29 -14.37 9.46
C ILE A 26 -15.57 -13.09 8.98
N TYR A 27 -14.23 -13.03 9.10
CA TYR A 27 -13.43 -11.86 8.70
C TYR A 27 -12.50 -12.10 7.49
N LYS A 28 -12.33 -13.36 7.05
CA LYS A 28 -11.39 -13.74 5.99
C LYS A 28 -12.01 -14.72 5.01
N VAL A 29 -11.83 -14.45 3.72
CA VAL A 29 -12.28 -15.30 2.63
C VAL A 29 -11.15 -15.53 1.63
N LEU A 30 -11.16 -16.71 1.00
CA LEU A 30 -10.27 -17.06 -0.08
C LEU A 30 -10.91 -16.63 -1.40
N VAL A 31 -10.22 -15.80 -2.18
CA VAL A 31 -10.69 -15.27 -3.45
C VAL A 31 -9.81 -15.81 -4.57
N LEU A 32 -10.43 -16.41 -5.58
CA LEU A 32 -9.79 -16.81 -6.84
C LEU A 32 -9.84 -15.62 -7.80
N THR A 33 -8.68 -15.10 -8.18
CA THR A 33 -8.57 -13.99 -9.15
C THR A 33 -8.80 -14.49 -10.58
N GLN A 34 -9.02 -13.56 -11.52
CA GLN A 34 -9.18 -13.91 -12.94
C GLN A 34 -7.93 -14.58 -13.53
N ASP A 35 -6.76 -14.30 -12.95
CA ASP A 35 -5.47 -14.87 -13.34
C ASP A 35 -5.23 -16.28 -12.75
N GLY A 36 -6.20 -16.83 -12.01
CA GLY A 36 -6.15 -18.20 -11.49
C GLY A 36 -5.44 -18.37 -10.14
N PHE A 37 -5.12 -17.27 -9.44
CA PHE A 37 -4.48 -17.33 -8.13
C PHE A 37 -5.48 -17.26 -6.98
N GLU A 38 -5.27 -18.06 -5.93
CA GLU A 38 -6.07 -18.02 -4.70
C GLU A 38 -5.42 -17.12 -3.65
N MET A 39 -6.17 -16.10 -3.17
CA MET A 39 -5.68 -15.10 -2.23
C MET A 39 -6.53 -15.07 -0.95
N ASN A 40 -5.88 -14.95 0.20
CA ASN A 40 -6.55 -14.75 1.48
C ASN A 40 -6.82 -13.27 1.73
N VAL A 41 -8.09 -12.85 1.70
CA VAL A 41 -8.49 -11.44 1.73
C VAL A 41 -9.44 -11.17 2.90
N SER A 42 -9.32 -9.99 3.50
CA SER A 42 -10.28 -9.56 4.52
C SER A 42 -11.61 -9.16 3.88
N VAL A 43 -12.71 -9.56 4.52
CA VAL A 43 -14.09 -9.19 4.13
C VAL A 43 -14.28 -7.66 4.02
N ASN A 44 -13.51 -6.86 4.78
CA ASN A 44 -13.60 -5.39 4.74
C ASN A 44 -12.94 -4.75 3.51
N ASP A 45 -12.01 -5.48 2.88
CA ASP A 45 -11.30 -5.03 1.70
C ASP A 45 -11.94 -5.57 0.40
N LEU A 46 -13.10 -6.23 0.51
CA LEU A 46 -13.88 -6.74 -0.61
C LEU A 46 -15.21 -6.01 -0.74
N VAL A 47 -15.64 -5.83 -1.98
CA VAL A 47 -16.95 -5.30 -2.35
C VAL A 47 -17.62 -6.32 -3.26
N ARG A 48 -18.86 -6.71 -2.96
CA ARG A 48 -19.62 -7.63 -3.81
C ARG A 48 -20.07 -6.90 -5.07
N VAL A 49 -19.86 -7.53 -6.22
CA VAL A 49 -20.33 -7.04 -7.52
C VAL A 49 -21.54 -7.88 -7.90
N GLU A 50 -22.72 -7.26 -7.96
CA GLU A 50 -23.93 -7.90 -8.47
C GLU A 50 -23.99 -7.73 -10.00
N GLU A 51 -24.27 -8.83 -10.71
CA GLU A 51 -24.57 -8.77 -12.15
C GLU A 51 -25.91 -8.04 -12.36
N GLY A 52 -25.89 -6.99 -13.16
CA GLY A 52 -27.05 -6.14 -13.44
C GLY A 52 -26.87 -4.65 -13.09
N THR A 53 -25.71 -4.24 -12.57
CA THR A 53 -25.41 -2.83 -12.26
C THR A 53 -25.00 -1.98 -13.46
N GLU A 54 -25.04 -2.53 -14.67
CA GLU A 54 -24.82 -1.79 -15.93
C GLU A 54 -26.05 -0.99 -16.38
N ARG A 55 -27.07 -0.86 -15.52
CA ARG A 55 -28.22 -0.01 -15.81
C ARG A 55 -27.87 1.42 -15.42
N ILE A 56 -27.94 2.30 -16.42
CA ILE A 56 -27.84 3.76 -16.34
C ILE A 56 -28.68 4.36 -15.18
N ALA A 57 -29.72 3.67 -14.72
CA ALA A 57 -30.56 4.05 -13.57
C ALA A 57 -29.88 3.93 -12.19
N SER A 58 -28.70 3.30 -12.07
CA SER A 58 -27.94 3.21 -10.81
C SER A 58 -27.15 4.48 -10.51
N TYR A 59 -27.00 5.37 -11.48
CA TYR A 59 -26.46 6.71 -11.27
C TYR A 59 -27.56 7.62 -10.75
N GLY A 60 -27.55 7.84 -9.44
CA GLY A 60 -28.27 8.94 -8.81
C GLY A 60 -27.96 10.25 -9.54
N ARG A 61 -29.05 10.93 -9.91
CA ARG A 61 -29.15 12.16 -10.69
C ARG A 61 -28.23 13.30 -10.17
N VAL A 62 -27.21 13.63 -10.98
CA VAL A 62 -26.67 14.96 -11.35
C VAL A 62 -26.52 16.05 -10.28
N SER A 63 -25.29 16.53 -10.06
CA SER A 63 -24.97 17.97 -10.18
C SER A 63 -23.45 18.21 -10.20
N ASN A 64 -22.94 18.60 -11.38
CA ASN A 64 -21.71 19.40 -11.50
C ASN A 64 -21.90 20.70 -10.71
N PHE A 65 -21.02 21.06 -9.78
CA PHE A 65 -20.58 22.46 -9.53
C PHE A 65 -19.29 22.47 -8.70
N LYS A 66 -18.27 23.09 -9.31
CA LYS A 66 -17.10 23.83 -8.81
C LYS A 66 -16.72 23.86 -7.31
N ASP A 67 -15.40 23.79 -7.12
CA ASP A 67 -14.58 24.59 -6.19
C ASP A 67 -14.80 24.49 -4.66
N PHE A 68 -13.72 24.10 -3.98
CA PHE A 68 -13.16 24.70 -2.76
C PHE A 68 -13.98 24.75 -1.43
N LYS A 69 -13.22 24.45 -0.35
CA LYS A 69 -13.38 24.74 1.10
C LYS A 69 -14.22 23.82 2.00
N GLU A 70 -13.50 23.19 2.95
CA GLU A 70 -13.58 23.42 4.42
C GLU A 70 -14.92 23.95 4.97
N THR A 71 -15.50 23.54 6.10
CA THR A 71 -15.06 22.86 7.33
C THR A 71 -16.33 22.58 8.17
N SER A 72 -16.33 21.58 9.06
CA SER A 72 -16.94 21.78 10.38
C SER A 72 -16.25 20.91 11.45
N PHE A 73 -15.54 21.66 12.29
CA PHE A 73 -14.76 21.35 13.46
C PHE A 73 -15.41 20.35 14.45
N LYS A 74 -14.69 19.26 14.73
CA LYS A 74 -14.52 18.81 16.12
C LYS A 74 -13.12 19.21 16.56
N ALA A 75 -13.04 20.19 17.44
CA ALA A 75 -11.81 20.66 18.04
C ALA A 75 -11.11 19.51 18.82
N LYS A 76 -10.07 18.94 18.21
CA LYS A 76 -8.95 18.34 18.93
C LYS A 76 -7.71 19.06 18.44
N LYS A 77 -7.05 19.70 19.41
CA LYS A 77 -5.82 20.51 19.33
C LYS A 77 -4.98 20.22 18.08
N SER A 78 -4.66 21.27 17.34
CA SER A 78 -3.78 21.27 16.17
C SER A 78 -2.42 20.66 16.50
N GLN A 79 -2.26 19.38 16.21
CA GLN A 79 -0.94 18.87 15.88
C GLN A 79 -0.76 19.15 14.39
N LYS A 80 0.21 20.02 14.03
CA LYS A 80 0.70 20.16 12.64
C LYS A 80 0.74 18.75 12.03
N SER A 81 -0.11 18.46 11.05
CA SER A 81 -0.12 17.15 10.41
C SER A 81 1.22 17.00 9.71
N LYS A 82 2.14 16.26 10.34
CA LYS A 82 3.43 15.91 9.73
C LYS A 82 3.10 15.18 8.43
N SER A 83 3.48 15.76 7.30
CA SER A 83 3.43 15.13 5.99
C SER A 83 4.40 13.94 5.99
N ILE A 84 3.87 12.72 6.04
CA ILE A 84 4.64 11.48 6.05
C ILE A 84 4.60 10.90 4.63
N CYS A 85 5.77 10.67 4.04
CA CYS A 85 5.93 9.90 2.81
C CYS A 85 6.21 8.43 3.16
N ARG A 86 5.53 7.48 2.52
CA ARG A 86 5.78 6.04 2.71
C ARG A 86 6.37 5.43 1.45
N VAL A 87 7.37 4.59 1.62
CA VAL A 87 8.06 3.88 0.53
C VAL A 87 8.16 2.41 0.91
N ASP A 88 7.48 1.56 0.14
CA ASP A 88 7.57 0.12 0.30
C ASP A 88 8.58 -0.45 -0.70
N LEU A 89 9.56 -1.20 -0.19
CA LEU A 89 10.63 -1.79 -0.97
C LEU A 89 10.42 -3.29 -1.23
N HIS A 90 9.31 -3.91 -0.82
CA HIS A 90 9.05 -5.32 -1.16
C HIS A 90 9.12 -5.53 -2.68
N ILE A 91 9.88 -6.55 -3.09
CA ILE A 91 10.28 -6.75 -4.49
C ILE A 91 9.08 -6.95 -5.41
N GLU A 92 8.02 -7.55 -4.88
CA GLU A 92 6.74 -7.80 -5.54
C GLU A 92 6.05 -6.50 -5.98
N LEU A 93 6.36 -5.37 -5.34
CA LEU A 93 5.86 -4.03 -5.70
C LEU A 93 6.75 -3.31 -6.70
N LEU A 94 7.97 -3.79 -6.93
CA LEU A 94 8.96 -3.13 -7.79
C LEU A 94 9.06 -3.77 -9.17
N THR A 95 8.95 -5.09 -9.27
CA THR A 95 9.01 -5.82 -10.54
C THR A 95 8.30 -7.17 -10.45
N SER A 96 7.67 -7.62 -11.53
CA SER A 96 7.04 -8.95 -11.62
C SER A 96 8.02 -10.07 -11.98
N ASN A 97 9.21 -9.73 -12.50
CA ASN A 97 10.19 -10.71 -13.02
C ASN A 97 11.28 -11.07 -12.00
N TYR A 98 11.06 -10.80 -10.72
CA TYR A 98 12.05 -11.00 -9.65
C TYR A 98 12.47 -12.47 -9.47
N HIS A 99 11.64 -13.42 -9.89
CA HIS A 99 11.95 -14.85 -9.85
C HIS A 99 13.19 -15.25 -10.68
N TYR A 100 13.59 -14.42 -11.65
CA TYR A 100 14.77 -14.65 -12.48
C TYR A 100 16.01 -13.87 -12.01
N MET A 101 15.90 -13.14 -10.90
CA MET A 101 16.96 -12.28 -10.38
C MET A 101 17.66 -12.99 -9.21
N SER A 102 18.96 -12.79 -9.10
CA SER A 102 19.71 -13.16 -7.89
C SER A 102 19.33 -12.25 -6.72
N ASN A 103 19.59 -12.70 -5.49
CA ASN A 103 19.37 -11.91 -4.28
C ASN A 103 20.12 -10.57 -4.32
N ILE A 104 21.33 -10.56 -4.89
CA ILE A 104 22.14 -9.35 -5.04
C ILE A 104 21.44 -8.36 -5.97
N GLU A 105 20.95 -8.81 -7.12
CA GLU A 105 20.23 -7.96 -8.07
C GLU A 105 18.91 -7.43 -7.49
N ILE A 106 18.19 -8.24 -6.72
CA ILE A 106 16.97 -7.83 -6.00
C ILE A 106 17.29 -6.69 -5.04
N VAL A 107 18.29 -6.87 -4.17
CA VAL A 107 18.69 -5.86 -3.19
C VAL A 107 19.14 -4.57 -3.89
N GLN A 108 19.93 -4.68 -4.96
CA GLN A 108 20.37 -3.52 -5.74
C GLN A 108 19.19 -2.77 -6.37
N LEU A 109 18.20 -3.47 -6.95
CA LEU A 109 17.00 -2.85 -7.47
C LEU A 109 16.22 -2.10 -6.37
N GLN A 110 16.06 -2.72 -5.20
CA GLN A 110 15.38 -2.10 -4.06
C GLN A 110 16.10 -0.84 -3.58
N LEU A 111 17.44 -0.87 -3.49
CA LEU A 111 18.26 0.28 -3.10
C LEU A 111 18.17 1.43 -4.13
N ASN A 112 18.23 1.11 -5.42
CA ASN A 112 18.07 2.10 -6.49
C ASN A 112 16.70 2.80 -6.44
N VAL A 113 15.64 2.04 -6.14
CA VAL A 113 14.31 2.63 -5.93
C VAL A 113 14.27 3.46 -4.66
N CYS A 114 14.87 2.99 -3.57
CA CYS A 114 14.95 3.69 -2.29
C CYS A 114 15.61 5.07 -2.47
N GLU A 115 16.77 5.12 -3.12
CA GLU A 115 17.51 6.36 -3.38
C GLU A 115 16.67 7.39 -4.14
N LYS A 116 16.04 6.97 -5.25
CA LYS A 116 15.15 7.84 -6.04
C LYS A 116 14.01 8.40 -5.20
N LYS A 117 13.47 7.62 -4.27
CA LYS A 117 12.38 8.05 -3.38
C LYS A 117 12.88 8.98 -2.28
N ILE A 118 14.06 8.74 -1.73
CA ILE A 118 14.72 9.66 -0.79
C ILE A 118 14.90 11.02 -1.46
N HIS A 119 15.46 11.06 -2.68
CA HIS A 119 15.62 12.30 -3.45
C HIS A 119 14.29 13.01 -3.67
N LYS A 120 13.26 12.27 -4.08
CA LYS A 120 11.92 12.84 -4.28
C LYS A 120 11.35 13.40 -2.96
N ALA A 121 11.60 12.73 -1.84
CA ALA A 121 11.10 13.13 -0.53
C ALA A 121 11.83 14.38 -0.01
N LEU A 122 13.15 14.46 -0.18
CA LEU A 122 13.96 15.65 0.16
C LEU A 122 13.54 16.89 -0.62
N ASN A 123 13.14 16.71 -1.88
CA ASN A 123 12.62 17.79 -2.73
C ASN A 123 11.12 18.08 -2.55
N SER A 124 10.48 17.45 -1.56
CA SER A 124 9.05 17.62 -1.29
C SER A 124 8.81 18.39 0.02
N LYS A 125 7.54 18.70 0.32
CA LYS A 125 7.14 19.28 1.62
C LYS A 125 6.97 18.21 2.72
N ALA A 126 7.52 17.01 2.54
CA ALA A 126 7.44 15.94 3.53
C ALA A 126 8.35 16.26 4.72
N THR A 127 7.85 16.01 5.93
CA THR A 127 8.62 16.19 7.18
C THR A 127 9.17 14.87 7.71
N LYS A 128 8.67 13.76 7.18
CA LYS A 128 9.05 12.41 7.54
C LYS A 128 8.97 11.50 6.32
N LEU A 129 9.84 10.51 6.27
CA LEU A 129 9.84 9.41 5.31
C LEU A 129 9.85 8.08 6.07
N GLU A 130 8.98 7.15 5.72
CA GLU A 130 8.93 5.81 6.30
C GLU A 130 9.28 4.81 5.19
N ILE A 131 10.39 4.09 5.36
CA ILE A 131 10.92 3.11 4.41
C ILE A 131 10.62 1.71 4.96
N ILE A 132 9.79 0.95 4.25
CA ILE A 132 9.42 -0.42 4.60
C ILE A 132 10.33 -1.35 3.80
N HIS A 133 11.19 -2.10 4.50
CA HIS A 133 12.16 -3.03 3.90
C HIS A 133 11.90 -4.49 4.31
N GLY A 134 10.93 -4.73 5.19
CA GLY A 134 10.64 -6.07 5.74
C GLY A 134 11.55 -6.46 6.89
N ILE A 135 11.18 -7.52 7.62
CA ILE A 135 11.91 -7.95 8.83
C ILE A 135 13.20 -8.70 8.43
N GLY A 136 13.07 -9.73 7.58
CA GLY A 136 14.16 -10.44 6.89
C GLY A 136 15.40 -10.81 7.72
N GLU A 137 16.51 -11.05 7.02
CA GLU A 137 17.85 -11.24 7.62
C GLU A 137 18.52 -9.91 7.99
N GLY A 138 17.93 -8.79 7.57
CA GLY A 138 18.44 -7.44 7.84
C GLY A 138 19.45 -6.90 6.83
N ILE A 139 19.77 -7.64 5.75
CA ILE A 139 20.69 -7.19 4.69
C ILE A 139 20.19 -5.88 4.05
N LEU A 140 18.94 -5.87 3.54
CA LEU A 140 18.36 -4.66 2.93
C LEU A 140 18.25 -3.51 3.94
N ARG A 141 17.94 -3.82 5.20
CA ARG A 141 17.88 -2.82 6.28
C ARG A 141 19.23 -2.14 6.47
N GLU A 142 20.30 -2.92 6.57
CA GLU A 142 21.65 -2.40 6.78
C GLU A 142 22.11 -1.51 5.61
N GLU A 143 21.83 -1.94 4.37
CA GLU A 143 22.15 -1.14 3.20
C GLU A 143 21.33 0.15 3.10
N VAL A 144 20.02 0.09 3.43
CA VAL A 144 19.20 1.32 3.56
C VAL A 144 19.78 2.25 4.63
N HIS A 145 20.25 1.71 5.76
CA HIS A 145 20.87 2.51 6.82
C HIS A 145 22.21 3.12 6.38
N ASN A 146 23.03 2.39 5.62
CA ASN A 146 24.24 2.92 4.98
C ASN A 146 23.91 4.11 4.09
N LEU A 147 22.95 3.93 3.19
CA LEU A 147 22.48 4.98 2.29
C LEU A 147 22.02 6.22 3.06
N LEU A 148 21.18 6.05 4.08
CA LEU A 148 20.69 7.16 4.90
C LEU A 148 21.81 7.89 5.67
N ARG A 149 22.86 7.17 6.10
CA ARG A 149 24.06 7.77 6.70
C ARG A 149 24.84 8.63 5.70
N ASP A 150 24.94 8.20 4.45
CA ASP A 150 25.59 8.98 3.39
C ASP A 150 24.86 10.31 3.13
N TYR A 151 23.53 10.28 3.16
CA TYR A 151 22.69 11.49 3.10
C TYR A 151 22.68 12.29 4.42
N LYS A 152 23.36 11.84 5.47
CA LYS A 152 23.40 12.45 6.81
C LYS A 152 22.02 12.68 7.43
N LEU A 153 21.07 11.80 7.11
CA LEU A 153 19.70 11.89 7.61
C LEU A 153 19.57 11.23 8.98
N ARG A 154 18.68 11.78 9.82
CA ARG A 154 18.37 11.17 11.12
C ARG A 154 17.27 10.13 10.92
N PHE A 155 17.50 8.91 11.39
CA PHE A 155 16.54 7.83 11.26
C PHE A 155 16.45 6.96 12.50
N TYR A 156 15.32 6.26 12.63
CA TYR A 156 14.98 5.37 13.74
C TYR A 156 14.34 4.09 13.18
N LEU A 157 14.71 2.94 13.75
CA LEU A 157 14.05 1.68 13.41
C LEU A 157 12.67 1.62 14.07
N SER A 158 11.67 1.12 13.33
CA SER A 158 10.34 0.87 13.88
C SER A 158 10.39 -0.24 14.94
N LYS A 159 9.37 -0.27 15.82
CA LYS A 159 9.29 -1.28 16.90
C LYS A 159 9.27 -2.72 16.37
N ASP A 160 8.63 -2.92 15.23
CA ASP A 160 8.50 -4.23 14.59
C ASP A 160 9.74 -4.59 13.75
N GLY A 161 10.71 -3.68 13.61
CA GLY A 161 11.96 -3.90 12.89
C GLY A 161 11.86 -3.95 11.37
N GLY A 162 10.63 -3.94 10.81
CA GLY A 162 10.39 -4.04 9.37
C GLY A 162 10.39 -2.71 8.59
N ALA A 163 10.55 -1.58 9.29
CA ALA A 163 10.57 -0.26 8.68
C ALA A 163 11.54 0.69 9.38
N THR A 164 11.98 1.72 8.66
CA THR A 164 12.85 2.77 9.14
C THR A 164 12.19 4.13 8.94
N GLU A 165 11.96 4.86 10.04
CA GLU A 165 11.49 6.24 10.03
C GLU A 165 12.66 7.20 9.85
N VAL A 166 12.57 8.11 8.90
CA VAL A 166 13.57 9.11 8.55
C VAL A 166 12.97 10.50 8.74
N ILE A 167 13.74 11.38 9.36
CA ILE A 167 13.41 12.80 9.50
C ILE A 167 14.11 13.56 8.37
N LEU A 168 13.32 14.27 7.57
CA LEU A 168 13.78 15.08 6.43
C LEU A 168 13.98 16.53 6.86
#